data_AF-A0A662L4B1-F1
#
_entry.id   AF-A0A662L4B1-F1
#
_cell.length_a   1.000
_cell.length_b   1.000
_cell.length_c   1.000
_cell.angle_alpha   90.00
_cell.angle_beta   90.00
_cell.angle_gamma   90.00
#
_symmetry.space_group_name_H-M   'P 1'
#
loop_
_entity.id
_entity.type
_entity.pdbx_description
1 polymer ?
#
loop_
_entity_poly.entity_id
_entity_poly.type
_entity_poly.pdbx_seq_one_letter_code
_entity_poly.pdbx_strand_id
1 'polypeptide(L)'
;MPGLLRRKVLKKEHADVFADKYIDLGEIEIDAEIETQNRVKIAEIYSYDDVVRLLDQVYEGNILILDYTPIINDELALRRIVEELKSVVRDTGGDVAGIGRNMLMVTPTGIKIDRKKIKGAAFT
;
A
#
# COMPACT_ATOMS: atom_id res chain seq x y z
N MET A 1 -65.63 -16.77 -35.52
CA MET A 1 -64.32 -16.75 -36.22
C MET A 1 -63.25 -16.25 -35.24
N PRO A 2 -62.02 -16.80 -35.30
CA PRO A 2 -61.08 -16.86 -34.18
C PRO A 2 -60.35 -15.54 -33.92
N GLY A 3 -59.96 -15.30 -32.66
CA GLY A 3 -59.12 -14.18 -32.26
C GLY A 3 -58.03 -14.67 -31.30
N LEU A 4 -56.85 -14.91 -31.88
CA LEU A 4 -55.63 -15.49 -31.30
C LEU A 4 -55.25 -14.97 -29.91
N LEU A 5 -54.94 -15.91 -29.00
CA LEU A 5 -54.01 -15.67 -27.89
C LEU A 5 -52.66 -15.23 -28.46
N ARG A 6 -52.14 -14.09 -27.98
CA ARG A 6 -50.72 -13.76 -28.10
C ARG A 6 -50.15 -13.56 -26.71
N ARG A 7 -49.66 -14.67 -26.12
CA ARG A 7 -48.83 -14.65 -24.91
C ARG A 7 -47.52 -13.94 -25.26
N LYS A 8 -47.31 -12.73 -24.74
CA LYS A 8 -46.01 -12.06 -24.77
C LYS A 8 -45.05 -12.87 -23.89
N VAL A 9 -44.09 -13.51 -24.52
CA VAL A 9 -42.84 -13.97 -23.91
C VAL A 9 -41.73 -13.03 -24.42
N LEU A 10 -40.67 -12.87 -23.62
CA LEU A 10 -39.39 -12.19 -23.91
C LEU A 10 -39.41 -10.69 -23.57
N LYS A 11 -38.51 -10.13 -22.76
CA LYS A 11 -37.10 -10.45 -22.49
C LYS A 11 -36.77 -10.23 -21.00
N LYS A 12 -36.16 -11.24 -20.35
CA LYS A 12 -35.20 -11.01 -19.28
C LYS A 12 -33.86 -10.80 -19.99
N GLU A 13 -33.40 -9.56 -20.09
CA GLU A 13 -32.01 -9.27 -20.45
C GLU A 13 -31.37 -8.61 -19.24
N HIS A 14 -30.23 -9.16 -18.84
CA HIS A 14 -29.26 -8.74 -17.81
C HIS A 14 -28.92 -9.88 -16.83
N ALA A 15 -28.73 -11.09 -17.34
CA ALA A 15 -28.16 -12.19 -16.56
C ALA A 15 -27.05 -12.97 -17.30
N ASP A 16 -26.53 -12.46 -18.42
CA ASP A 16 -25.56 -13.18 -19.26
C ASP A 16 -24.33 -12.32 -19.63
N VAL A 17 -23.71 -11.65 -18.65
CA VAL A 17 -22.42 -10.94 -18.89
C VAL A 17 -21.30 -11.35 -17.92
N PHE A 18 -21.57 -12.25 -16.96
CA PHE A 18 -20.57 -12.67 -15.98
C PHE A 18 -20.21 -14.17 -16.03
N ALA A 19 -20.64 -14.89 -17.06
CA ALA A 19 -20.46 -16.35 -17.13
C ALA A 19 -19.38 -16.85 -18.09
N ASP A 20 -18.67 -15.98 -18.83
CA ASP A 20 -17.70 -16.42 -19.86
C ASP A 20 -16.29 -15.84 -19.70
N LYS A 21 -15.80 -15.77 -18.45
CA LYS A 21 -14.36 -15.62 -18.23
C LYS A 21 -13.87 -16.54 -17.13
N TYR A 22 -14.10 -17.84 -17.33
CA TYR A 22 -13.28 -18.85 -16.67
C TYR A 22 -11.89 -18.75 -17.30
N ILE A 23 -10.93 -18.27 -16.51
CA ILE A 23 -9.51 -18.31 -16.89
C ILE A 23 -9.02 -19.71 -16.50
N ASP A 24 -8.65 -20.51 -17.49
CA ASP A 24 -7.98 -21.79 -17.24
C ASP A 24 -6.56 -21.52 -16.73
N LEU A 25 -6.31 -21.85 -15.47
CA LEU A 25 -5.03 -21.58 -14.81
C LEU A 25 -3.87 -22.46 -15.34
N GLY A 26 -4.16 -23.44 -16.19
CA GLY A 26 -3.17 -24.33 -16.78
C GLY A 26 -2.38 -23.76 -17.96
N GLU A 27 -2.87 -22.68 -18.61
CA GLU A 27 -2.26 -22.10 -19.83
C GLU A 27 -1.75 -20.66 -19.62
N ILE A 28 -1.63 -20.20 -18.37
CA ILE A 28 -0.93 -18.94 -18.11
C ILE A 28 0.56 -19.26 -18.17
N GLU A 29 1.23 -18.93 -19.27
CA GLU A 29 2.67 -18.66 -19.23
C GLU A 29 2.86 -17.54 -18.21
N ILE A 30 3.36 -17.88 -17.02
CA ILE A 30 3.67 -16.93 -15.95
C ILE A 30 4.97 -16.20 -16.30
N ASP A 31 5.01 -15.58 -17.47
CA ASP A 31 5.99 -14.57 -17.87
C ASP A 31 5.38 -13.16 -17.71
N ALA A 32 4.36 -13.04 -16.86
CA ALA A 32 4.08 -11.76 -16.22
C ALA A 32 5.24 -11.51 -15.26
N GLU A 33 6.19 -10.65 -15.67
CA GLU A 33 6.97 -9.88 -14.70
C GLU A 33 5.97 -9.44 -13.63
N ILE A 34 6.12 -9.94 -12.41
CA ILE A 34 5.33 -9.45 -11.29
C ILE A 34 5.81 -8.01 -11.15
N GLU A 35 5.14 -7.08 -11.82
CA GLU A 35 5.30 -5.67 -11.57
C GLU A 35 4.92 -5.50 -10.10
N THR A 36 5.93 -5.46 -9.24
CA THR A 36 5.74 -5.20 -7.83
C THR A 36 5.19 -3.79 -7.74
N GLN A 37 3.86 -3.66 -7.72
CA GLN A 37 3.18 -2.37 -7.68
C GLN A 37 3.65 -1.52 -6.49
N ASN A 38 4.05 -2.20 -5.42
CA ASN A 38 4.52 -1.60 -4.18
C ASN A 38 6.04 -1.71 -4.08
N ARG A 39 6.70 -0.58 -3.82
CA ARG A 39 8.16 -0.50 -3.62
C ARG A 39 8.52 -0.04 -2.22
N VAL A 40 9.74 -0.36 -1.81
CA VAL A 40 10.40 0.35 -0.70
C VAL A 40 11.13 1.55 -1.28
N LYS A 41 10.79 2.75 -0.82
CA LYS A 41 11.40 4.01 -1.26
C LYS A 41 12.13 4.66 -0.09
N ILE A 42 13.32 5.18 -0.38
CA ILE A 42 14.18 5.84 0.59
C ILE A 42 14.21 7.33 0.23
N ALA A 43 14.02 8.20 1.22
CA ALA A 43 14.04 9.63 1.05
C ALA A 43 14.83 10.30 2.19
N GLU A 44 15.59 11.34 1.84
CA GLU A 44 16.23 12.23 2.81
C GLU A 44 15.31 13.39 3.12
N ILE A 45 15.18 13.73 4.41
CA ILE A 45 14.31 14.78 4.89
C ILE A 45 15.15 15.99 5.31
N TYR A 46 14.92 17.11 4.63
CA TYR A 46 15.56 18.39 4.91
C TYR A 46 14.64 19.35 5.64
N SER A 47 13.32 19.10 5.61
CA SER A 47 12.29 19.93 6.20
C SER A 47 11.00 19.16 6.49
N TYR A 48 10.09 19.77 7.25
CA TYR A 48 8.75 19.24 7.47
C TYR A 48 7.96 19.06 6.15
N ASP A 49 8.12 20.00 5.21
CA ASP A 49 7.37 20.00 3.95
C ASP A 49 7.73 18.82 3.04
N ASP A 50 8.96 18.30 3.14
CA ASP A 50 9.38 17.11 2.40
C ASP A 50 8.53 15.89 2.80
N VAL A 51 8.25 15.74 4.10
CA VAL A 51 7.45 14.63 4.62
C VAL A 51 6.03 14.69 4.08
N VAL A 52 5.41 15.87 4.09
CA VAL A 52 4.03 16.05 3.57
C VAL A 52 3.92 15.57 2.13
N ARG A 53 4.93 15.85 1.28
CA ARG A 53 4.94 15.43 -0.13
C ARG A 53 5.21 13.94 -0.30
N LEU A 54 5.97 13.34 0.61
CA LEU A 54 6.34 11.92 0.54
C LEU A 54 5.21 11.01 1.00
N LEU A 55 4.31 11.48 1.87
CA LEU A 55 3.24 10.66 2.46
C LEU A 55 2.25 10.08 1.44
N ASP A 56 2.05 10.73 0.30
CA ASP A 56 1.26 10.19 -0.82
C ASP A 56 1.73 8.79 -1.25
N GLN A 57 3.04 8.53 -1.12
CA GLN A 57 3.62 7.23 -1.45
C GLN A 57 3.09 6.09 -0.57
N VAL A 58 2.73 6.38 0.69
CA VAL A 58 2.15 5.38 1.60
C VAL A 58 0.71 5.05 1.19
N TYR A 59 -0.05 6.05 0.72
CA TYR A 59 -1.39 5.83 0.15
C TYR A 59 -1.33 5.03 -1.16
N GLU A 60 -0.27 5.20 -1.96
CA GLU A 60 0.03 4.39 -3.14
C GLU A 60 0.51 2.95 -2.82
N GLY A 61 0.60 2.58 -1.53
CA GLY A 61 1.02 1.24 -1.12
C GLY A 61 2.54 1.05 -1.05
N ASN A 62 3.34 2.11 -1.18
CA ASN A 62 4.79 2.03 -1.00
C ASN A 62 5.17 2.07 0.49
N ILE A 63 6.30 1.44 0.83
CA ILE A 63 6.94 1.58 2.14
C ILE A 63 7.96 2.71 2.05
N LEU A 64 7.97 3.60 3.03
CA LEU A 64 8.95 4.68 3.11
C LEU A 64 9.98 4.41 4.19
N ILE A 65 11.25 4.68 3.86
CA ILE A 65 12.34 4.85 4.82
C ILE A 65 12.82 6.29 4.71
N LEU A 66 12.66 7.05 5.78
CA LEU A 66 12.98 8.46 5.85
C LEU A 66 14.26 8.66 6.65
N ASP A 67 15.31 9.13 6.00
CA ASP A 67 16.55 9.56 6.65
C ASP A 67 16.41 11.03 7.07
N TYR A 68 16.36 11.28 8.37
CA TYR A 68 16.24 12.64 8.93
C TYR A 68 17.56 13.18 9.49
N THR A 69 18.70 12.58 9.10
CA THR A 69 20.04 13.08 9.47
C THR A 69 20.21 14.60 9.29
N PRO A 70 19.75 15.22 8.19
CA PRO A 70 19.93 16.66 7.99
C PRO A 70 19.27 17.54 9.06
N ILE A 71 18.16 17.07 9.64
CA ILE A 71 17.36 17.80 10.63
C ILE A 71 17.39 17.15 12.02
N ILE A 72 18.37 16.29 12.29
CA ILE A 72 18.44 15.51 13.54
C ILE A 72 18.48 16.37 14.81
N ASN A 73 18.98 17.61 14.69
CA ASN A 73 19.08 18.55 15.81
C ASN A 73 17.85 19.46 15.94
N ASP A 74 16.89 19.40 15.02
CA ASP A 74 15.63 20.16 15.11
C ASP A 74 14.53 19.28 15.73
N GLU A 75 14.52 19.24 17.07
CA GLU A 75 13.56 18.43 17.83
C GLU A 75 12.10 18.81 17.56
N LEU A 76 11.84 20.10 17.30
CA LEU A 76 10.48 20.58 17.03
C LEU A 76 9.99 20.07 15.67
N ALA A 77 10.82 20.15 14.64
CA ALA A 77 10.51 19.60 13.32
C ALA A 77 10.31 18.08 13.40
N LEU A 78 11.21 17.35 14.08
CA LEU A 78 11.08 15.91 14.25
C LEU A 78 9.80 15.50 14.97
N ARG A 79 9.40 16.22 16.02
CA ARG A 79 8.15 15.92 16.73
C ARG A 79 6.94 16.06 15.82
N ARG A 80 6.89 17.15 15.03
CA ARG A 80 5.82 17.40 14.05
C ARG A 80 5.78 16.32 12.98
N ILE A 81 6.94 15.93 12.45
CA ILE A 81 7.06 14.83 11.48
C ILE A 81 6.48 13.54 12.07
N VAL A 82 6.89 13.15 13.28
CA VAL A 82 6.41 11.91 13.91
C VAL A 82 4.89 11.96 14.17
N GLU A 83 4.34 13.12 14.56
CA GLU A 83 2.90 13.30 14.73
C GLU A 83 2.14 13.13 13.42
N GLU A 84 2.67 13.70 12.33
CA GLU A 84 2.10 13.58 10.98
C GLU A 84 2.12 12.13 10.47
N LEU A 85 3.26 11.45 10.58
CA LEU A 85 3.39 10.03 10.21
C LEU A 85 2.41 9.16 11.00
N LYS A 86 2.25 9.43 12.31
CA LYS A 86 1.27 8.74 13.15
C LYS A 86 -0.16 8.98 12.70
N SER A 87 -0.47 10.14 12.13
CA SER A 87 -1.79 10.39 11.54
C SER A 87 -2.01 9.54 10.31
N VAL A 88 -1.07 9.57 9.36
CA VAL A 88 -1.19 8.81 8.11
C VAL A 88 -1.31 7.30 8.36
N VAL A 89 -0.55 6.73 9.30
CA VAL A 89 -0.66 5.29 9.58
C VAL A 89 -1.97 4.93 10.30
N ARG A 90 -2.62 5.86 11.02
CA ARG A 90 -3.96 5.63 11.55
C ARG A 90 -5.00 5.61 10.42
N ASP A 91 -4.86 6.52 9.46
CA ASP A 91 -5.80 6.66 8.35
C ASP A 91 -5.68 5.50 7.35
N THR A 92 -4.44 5.08 7.06
CA THR A 92 -4.15 3.95 6.16
C THR A 92 -4.19 2.58 6.86
N GLY A 93 -4.21 2.52 8.19
CA GLY A 93 -4.05 1.24 8.91
C GLY A 93 -2.64 0.65 8.82
N GLY A 94 -1.64 1.47 8.52
CA GLY A 94 -0.22 1.14 8.44
C GLY A 94 0.50 1.02 9.79
N ASP A 95 1.82 1.14 9.79
CA ASP A 95 2.66 1.18 11.00
C ASP A 95 3.83 2.15 10.82
N VAL A 96 4.37 2.66 11.93
CA VAL A 96 5.54 3.54 11.94
C VAL A 96 6.51 3.14 13.04
N ALA A 97 7.80 3.12 12.73
CA ALA A 97 8.86 2.83 13.69
C ALA A 97 10.14 3.61 13.40
N GLY A 98 10.89 3.93 14.45
CA GLY A 98 12.25 4.41 14.31
C GLY A 98 13.23 3.27 14.06
N ILE A 99 14.17 3.49 13.15
CA ILE A 99 15.28 2.58 12.86
C ILE A 99 16.59 3.30 13.21
N GLY A 100 17.37 2.69 14.10
CA GLY A 100 18.64 3.28 14.53
C GLY A 100 18.46 4.61 15.25
N ARG A 101 19.21 5.64 14.83
CA ARG A 101 19.22 6.97 15.46
C ARG A 101 18.61 8.08 14.60
N ASN A 102 18.50 7.86 13.30
CA ASN A 102 18.30 8.88 12.28
C ASN A 102 17.37 8.44 11.15
N MET A 103 16.67 7.30 11.30
CA MET A 103 15.74 6.81 10.29
C MET A 103 14.37 6.52 10.87
N LEU A 104 13.33 6.78 10.07
CA LEU A 104 11.95 6.37 10.32
C LEU A 104 11.51 5.44 9.20
N MET A 105 10.72 4.42 9.52
CA MET A 105 10.04 3.58 8.55
C MET A 105 8.54 3.74 8.69
N VAL A 106 7.85 3.85 7.56
CA VAL A 106 6.39 3.98 7.46
C VAL A 106 5.89 2.93 6.48
N THR A 107 4.93 2.13 6.90
CA THR A 107 4.37 1.04 6.09
C THR A 107 2.88 1.30 5.78
N PRO A 108 2.38 0.86 4.61
CA PRO A 108 0.98 0.97 4.24
C PRO A 108 0.12 -0.12 4.93
N THR A 109 -1.16 -0.17 4.60
CA THR A 109 -2.10 -1.20 5.05
C THR A 109 -1.57 -2.61 4.79
N GLY A 110 -1.79 -3.53 5.74
CA GLY A 110 -1.42 -4.94 5.59
C GLY A 110 0.04 -5.25 5.94
N ILE A 111 0.87 -4.24 6.22
CA ILE A 111 2.28 -4.42 6.61
C ILE A 111 2.50 -3.81 7.99
N LYS A 112 2.97 -4.62 8.95
CA LYS A 112 3.30 -4.20 10.33
C LYS A 112 4.78 -4.39 10.62
N ILE A 113 5.32 -3.56 11.50
CA ILE A 113 6.73 -3.61 11.88
C ILE A 113 6.86 -4.46 13.15
N ASP A 114 7.45 -5.64 13.02
CA ASP A 114 7.83 -6.43 14.20
C ASP A 114 9.01 -5.77 14.92
N ARG A 115 8.77 -5.37 16.18
CA ARG A 115 9.76 -4.70 17.03
C ARG A 115 10.68 -5.72 17.73
N LYS A 116 10.41 -7.02 17.60
CA LYS A 116 11.27 -8.09 18.07
C LYS A 116 12.41 -8.31 17.07
N LYS A 117 13.58 -7.74 17.39
CA LYS A 117 14.77 -7.88 16.56
C LYS A 117 15.23 -9.34 16.49
N ILE A 118 15.40 -9.86 15.28
CA ILE A 118 16.16 -11.09 15.03
C ILE A 118 17.64 -10.71 15.13
N LYS A 119 18.37 -11.38 16.03
CA LYS A 119 19.81 -11.20 16.18
C LYS A 119 20.51 -12.22 15.27
N GLY A 120 21.44 -11.77 14.43
CA GLY A 120 22.37 -12.70 13.81
C GLY A 120 23.19 -13.36 14.91
N ALA A 121 23.18 -14.69 14.98
CA ALA A 121 24.23 -15.38 15.72
C ALA A 121 25.54 -15.02 15.02
N ALA A 122 26.54 -14.55 15.77
CA ALA A 122 27.88 -14.43 15.22
C ALA A 122 28.27 -15.83 14.72
N PHE A 123 28.36 -16.00 13.40
CA PHE A 123 29.08 -17.12 12.81
C PHE A 123 30.54 -16.88 13.17
N THR A 124 30.95 -17.37 14.34
CA THR A 124 32.34 -17.46 14.79
C THR A 124 32.80 -18.89 14.62
#